data_AF-A0A7W4B857-F1
#
_entry.id   AF-A0A7W4B857-F1
#
_cell.length_a   1.000
_cell.length_b   1.000
_cell.length_c   1.000
_cell.angle_alpha   90.00
_cell.angle_beta   90.00
_cell.angle_gamma   90.00
#
_symmetry.space_group_name_H-M   'P 1'
#
loop_
_entity.id
_entity.type
_entity.pdbx_description
1 polymer ?
#
loop_
_entity_poly.entity_id
_entity_poly.type
_entity_poly.pdbx_seq_one_letter_code
_entity_poly.pdbx_strand_id
1 'polypeptide(L)'
;MSLIYWDIDNYKKINNDYGHANGDLVLIKAVKRVYNGINTNDLFGRICGEEFVILATSGSEEEAKAIPVQLRLALANNPFRLNEQSINVTASFGVINIQCNKQCYKSS
;
A
#
# COMPACT_ATOMS: atom_id res chain seq x y z
N MET A 1 -8.81 -7.85 12.42
CA MET A 1 -7.50 -7.85 11.73
C MET A 1 -7.76 -8.03 10.26
N SER A 2 -7.07 -7.28 9.43
CA SER A 2 -7.33 -7.26 7.99
C SER A 2 -6.00 -7.18 7.25
N LEU A 3 -5.90 -7.90 6.14
CA LEU A 3 -4.76 -7.82 5.23
C LEU A 3 -5.12 -6.91 4.06
N ILE A 4 -4.30 -5.91 3.83
CA ILE A 4 -4.41 -5.00 2.70
C ILE A 4 -3.23 -5.29 1.78
N TYR A 5 -3.52 -5.63 0.53
CA TYR A 5 -2.55 -5.77 -0.53
C TYR A 5 -2.60 -4.53 -1.41
N TRP A 6 -1.45 -4.04 -1.88
CA TRP A 6 -1.44 -2.93 -2.81
C TRP A 6 -0.26 -2.92 -3.76
N ASP A 7 -0.48 -2.28 -4.91
CA ASP A 7 0.44 -2.22 -6.04
C ASP A 7 0.40 -0.84 -6.69
N ILE A 8 1.54 -0.34 -7.17
CA ILE A 8 1.63 0.97 -7.85
C ILE A 8 1.17 0.84 -9.30
N ASP A 9 0.13 1.58 -9.67
CA ASP A 9 -0.45 1.50 -11.01
C ASP A 9 0.55 1.93 -12.08
N ASN A 10 0.70 1.10 -13.11
CA ASN A 10 1.57 1.35 -14.27
C ASN A 10 3.06 1.57 -13.91
N TYR A 11 3.58 0.91 -12.86
CA TYR A 11 4.98 1.11 -12.43
C TYR A 11 6.03 0.83 -13.54
N LYS A 12 5.84 -0.20 -14.35
CA LYS A 12 6.71 -0.45 -15.53
C LYS A 12 6.73 0.72 -16.51
N LYS A 13 5.59 1.39 -16.73
CA LYS A 13 5.51 2.57 -17.59
C LYS A 13 6.30 3.74 -16.99
N ILE A 14 6.20 3.94 -15.67
CA ILE A 14 7.01 4.95 -14.96
C ILE A 14 8.51 4.68 -15.19
N ASN A 15 8.96 3.42 -15.05
CA ASN A 15 10.35 3.07 -15.33
C ASN A 15 10.75 3.35 -16.79
N ASN A 16 9.88 3.04 -17.74
CA ASN A 16 10.16 3.26 -19.16
C ASN A 16 10.23 4.76 -19.51
N ASP A 17 9.33 5.56 -18.95
CA ASP A 17 9.19 6.98 -19.29
C ASP A 17 10.22 7.87 -18.54
N TYR A 18 10.58 7.50 -17.32
CA TYR A 18 11.43 8.33 -16.43
C TYR A 18 12.75 7.67 -16.02
N GLY A 19 12.97 6.40 -16.37
CA GLY A 19 14.14 5.61 -15.98
C GLY A 19 14.05 4.99 -14.59
N HIS A 20 14.79 3.90 -14.38
CA HIS A 20 14.76 3.10 -13.16
C HIS A 20 15.05 3.89 -11.89
N ALA A 21 16.01 4.82 -11.92
CA ALA A 21 16.33 5.65 -10.76
C ALA A 21 15.13 6.51 -10.30
N ASN A 22 14.33 7.01 -11.24
CA ASN A 22 13.11 7.74 -10.92
C ASN A 22 11.98 6.82 -10.47
N GLY A 23 11.90 5.60 -11.03
CA GLY A 23 11.01 4.56 -10.51
C GLY A 23 11.30 4.24 -9.04
N ASP A 24 12.56 4.04 -8.68
CA ASP A 24 12.97 3.80 -7.29
C ASP A 24 12.60 4.97 -6.37
N LEU A 25 12.75 6.21 -6.85
CA LEU A 25 12.28 7.40 -6.12
C LEU A 25 10.75 7.40 -5.94
N VAL A 26 9.99 6.94 -6.93
CA VAL A 26 8.53 6.79 -6.82
C VAL A 26 8.19 5.74 -5.75
N LEU A 27 8.87 4.59 -5.73
CA LEU A 27 8.66 3.58 -4.68
C LEU A 27 8.89 4.17 -3.28
N ILE A 28 10.02 4.85 -3.08
CA ILE A 28 10.37 5.45 -1.79
C ILE A 28 9.30 6.47 -1.36
N LYS A 29 8.85 7.33 -2.27
CA LYS A 29 7.84 8.36 -1.98
C LYS A 29 6.46 7.77 -1.73
N ALA A 30 6.05 6.78 -2.51
CA ALA A 30 4.79 6.08 -2.34
C ALA A 30 4.74 5.35 -1.00
N VAL A 31 5.79 4.57 -0.69
CA VAL A 31 5.92 3.88 0.61
C VAL A 31 5.86 4.87 1.75
N LYS A 32 6.63 5.96 1.70
CA LYS A 32 6.60 6.98 2.77
C LYS A 32 5.20 7.58 2.96
N ARG A 33 4.48 7.85 1.87
CA ARG A 33 3.13 8.41 1.95
C ARG A 33 2.13 7.41 2.53
N VAL A 34 2.19 6.16 2.09
CA VAL A 34 1.32 5.10 2.58
C VAL A 34 1.61 4.79 4.05
N TYR A 35 2.89 4.68 4.42
CA TYR A 35 3.33 4.41 5.79
C TYR A 35 2.88 5.52 6.77
N ASN A 36 2.84 6.78 6.33
CA ASN A 36 2.32 7.88 7.13
C ASN A 36 0.78 7.87 7.29
N GLY A 37 0.08 7.07 6.48
CA GLY A 37 -1.38 6.95 6.49
C GLY A 37 -1.93 5.73 7.23
N ILE A 38 -1.07 4.94 7.88
CA ILE A 38 -1.46 3.75 8.66
C ILE A 38 -1.12 3.93 10.14
N ASN A 39 -1.66 3.08 11.01
CA ASN A 39 -1.38 3.16 12.44
C ASN A 39 0.02 2.64 12.77
N THR A 40 0.60 3.11 13.88
CA THR A 40 1.93 2.68 14.34
C THR A 40 2.01 1.19 14.69
N ASN A 41 0.87 0.57 15.00
CA ASN A 41 0.78 -0.86 15.35
C ASN A 41 0.47 -1.75 14.13
N ASP A 42 0.22 -1.15 12.96
CA ASP A 42 0.01 -1.91 11.73
C ASP A 42 1.36 -2.40 11.19
N LEU A 43 1.40 -3.62 10.67
CA LEU A 43 2.62 -4.13 10.03
C LEU A 43 2.62 -3.72 8.58
N PHE A 44 3.77 -3.24 8.09
CA PHE A 44 3.96 -2.88 6.69
C PHE A 44 5.08 -3.73 6.09
N GLY A 45 4.85 -4.30 4.91
CA GLY A 45 5.81 -5.17 4.23
C GLY A 45 5.84 -4.94 2.71
N ARG A 46 7.01 -5.19 2.10
CA ARG A 46 7.18 -5.26 0.65
C ARG A 46 7.27 -6.74 0.25
N ILE A 47 6.46 -7.17 -0.71
CA ILE A 47 6.46 -8.56 -1.18
C ILE A 47 7.52 -8.73 -2.26
N CYS A 48 7.38 -7.99 -3.36
CA CYS A 48 8.31 -7.98 -4.47
C CYS A 48 8.16 -6.65 -5.22
N GLY A 49 9.11 -6.29 -6.09
CA GLY A 49 8.94 -5.16 -7.04
C GLY A 49 8.21 -3.93 -6.45
N GLU A 50 7.06 -3.62 -7.02
CA GLU A 50 6.12 -2.56 -6.66
C GLU A 50 4.94 -3.02 -5.78
N GLU A 51 4.96 -4.27 -5.31
CA GLU A 51 3.89 -4.94 -4.56
C GLU A 51 4.16 -4.93 -3.05
N PHE A 52 3.15 -4.55 -2.27
CA PHE A 52 3.24 -4.32 -0.84
C PHE A 52 2.02 -4.86 -0.09
N VAL A 53 2.20 -5.03 1.23
CA VAL A 53 1.13 -5.45 2.15
C VAL A 53 1.13 -4.64 3.43
N ILE A 54 -0.06 -4.47 3.99
CA ILE A 54 -0.31 -3.92 5.32
C ILE A 54 -1.17 -4.91 6.10
N LEU A 55 -0.76 -5.24 7.31
CA LEU A 55 -1.60 -5.95 8.27
C LEU A 55 -2.18 -4.93 9.25
N ALA A 56 -3.46 -4.59 9.07
CA ALA A 56 -4.21 -3.76 10.00
C ALA A 56 -4.54 -4.60 11.24
N THR A 57 -3.84 -4.34 12.35
CA THR A 57 -3.89 -5.19 13.56
C THR A 57 -5.04 -4.83 14.48
N SER A 58 -5.59 -3.63 14.34
CA SER A 58 -6.70 -3.10 15.12
C SER A 58 -7.83 -2.57 14.24
N GLY A 59 -8.99 -2.36 14.85
CA GLY A 59 -10.15 -1.73 14.22
C GLY A 59 -11.23 -2.71 13.75
N SER A 60 -12.39 -2.13 13.43
CA SER A 60 -13.53 -2.86 12.87
C SER A 60 -13.29 -3.23 11.40
N GLU A 61 -14.09 -4.15 10.87
CA GLU A 61 -14.07 -4.47 9.43
C GLU A 61 -14.40 -3.24 8.56
N GLU A 62 -15.26 -2.35 9.04
CA GLU A 62 -15.64 -1.13 8.33
C GLU A 62 -14.49 -0.12 8.31
N GLU A 63 -13.79 0.05 9.43
CA GLU A 63 -12.57 0.86 9.52
C GLU A 63 -11.49 0.33 8.58
N ALA A 64 -11.29 -0.98 8.55
CA ALA A 64 -10.32 -1.62 7.66
C ALA A 64 -10.64 -1.39 6.17
N LYS A 65 -11.93 -1.33 5.80
CA LYS A 65 -12.35 -1.01 4.42
C LYS A 65 -12.13 0.45 4.05
N ALA A 66 -12.09 1.36 5.02
CA ALA A 66 -11.83 2.78 4.78
C ALA A 66 -10.34 3.07 4.50
N ILE A 67 -9.42 2.31 5.10
CA ILE A 67 -7.96 2.51 4.97
C ILE A 67 -7.52 2.53 3.48
N PRO A 68 -7.81 1.51 2.65
CA PRO A 68 -7.47 1.52 1.22
C PRO A 68 -7.92 2.79 0.48
N VAL A 69 -9.13 3.28 0.77
CA VAL A 69 -9.69 4.46 0.11
C VAL A 69 -8.89 5.71 0.47
N GLN A 70 -8.56 5.88 1.75
CA GLN A 70 -7.77 7.00 2.24
C GLN A 70 -6.35 6.99 1.65
N LEU A 71 -5.69 5.83 1.63
CA LEU A 71 -4.34 5.67 1.09
C LEU A 71 -4.28 5.96 -0.41
N ARG A 72 -5.27 5.46 -1.17
CA ARG A 72 -5.42 5.75 -2.60
C ARG A 72 -5.57 7.25 -2.86
N LEU A 73 -6.42 7.94 -2.09
CA LEU A 73 -6.59 9.39 -2.21
C LEU A 73 -5.33 10.16 -1.82
N ALA A 74 -4.61 9.72 -0.79
CA ALA A 74 -3.35 10.33 -0.39
C ALA A 74 -2.33 10.28 -1.54
N LEU A 75 -2.22 9.13 -2.23
CA LEU A 75 -1.37 8.99 -3.41
C LEU A 75 -1.85 9.88 -4.57
N ALA A 76 -3.11 9.74 -4.97
CA ALA A 76 -3.67 10.41 -6.15
C ALA A 76 -3.68 11.94 -6.06
N ASN A 77 -3.97 12.50 -4.88
CA ASN A 77 -4.15 13.96 -4.71
C ASN A 77 -2.83 14.72 -4.53
N ASN A 78 -1.69 14.03 -4.44
CA ASN A 78 -0.40 14.65 -4.15
C ASN A 78 0.64 14.19 -5.17
N PRO A 79 0.83 14.93 -6.28
CA PRO A 79 1.79 14.57 -7.31
C PRO A 79 3.22 14.37 -6.76
N PHE A 80 3.99 13.48 -7.36
CA PHE A 80 5.41 13.31 -7.05
C PHE A 80 6.26 14.17 -7.96
N ARG A 81 7.13 15.00 -7.36
CA ARG A 81 8.17 15.71 -8.11
C ARG A 81 9.32 14.76 -8.43
N LEU A 82 9.64 14.60 -9.71
CA LEU A 82 10.81 13.88 -10.23
C LEU A 82 11.61 14.88 -11.06
N ASN A 83 12.75 15.33 -10.55
CA ASN A 83 13.52 16.44 -11.14
C ASN A 83 12.62 17.68 -11.36
N GLU A 84 12.55 18.17 -12.59
CA GLU A 84 11.74 19.32 -13.03
C GLU A 84 10.26 18.94 -13.33
N GLN A 85 9.91 17.65 -13.27
CA GLN A 85 8.59 17.15 -13.65
C GLN A 85 7.74 16.78 -12.43
N SER A 86 6.43 16.91 -12.57
CA SER A 86 5.46 16.48 -11.56
C SER A 86 4.58 15.40 -12.17
N ILE A 87 4.59 14.20 -11.58
CA ILE A 87 3.83 13.06 -12.08
C ILE A 87 2.74 12.67 -11.08
N ASN A 88 1.58 12.29 -11.60
CA ASN A 88 0.52 11.68 -10.80
C ASN A 88 0.77 10.18 -10.74
N VAL A 89 0.81 9.64 -9.52
CA VAL A 89 0.96 8.21 -9.27
C VAL A 89 -0.22 7.75 -8.44
N THR A 90 -0.88 6.71 -8.92
CA THR A 90 -1.97 6.03 -8.23
C THR A 90 -1.55 4.62 -7.86
N ALA A 91 -2.34 3.98 -7.00
CA ALA A 91 -2.13 2.61 -6.62
C ALA A 91 -3.49 1.92 -6.43
N SER A 92 -3.50 0.63 -6.72
CA SER A 92 -4.63 -0.26 -6.51
C SER A 92 -4.48 -0.97 -5.17
N PHE A 93 -5.58 -1.06 -4.41
CA PHE A 93 -5.60 -1.66 -3.09
C PHE A 93 -6.70 -2.71 -2.99
N GLY A 94 -6.36 -3.90 -2.51
CA GLY A 94 -7.31 -4.95 -2.11
C GLY A 94 -7.29 -5.14 -0.60
N VAL A 95 -8.44 -5.45 0.01
CA VAL A 95 -8.55 -5.70 1.44
C VAL A 95 -9.35 -6.97 1.72
N ILE A 96 -8.85 -7.77 2.65
CA ILE A 96 -9.55 -8.94 3.18
C ILE A 96 -9.56 -8.90 4.71
N ASN A 97 -10.68 -9.27 5.32
CA ASN A 97 -10.77 -9.42 6.77
C ASN A 97 -10.32 -10.82 7.18
N ILE A 98 -9.43 -10.89 8.17
CA ILE A 98 -8.95 -12.14 8.75
C ILE A 98 -9.89 -12.47 9.91
N GLN A 99 -10.78 -13.44 9.68
CA GLN A 99 -11.62 -14.01 10.72
C GLN A 99 -10.93 -15.26 11.26
N CYS A 100 -10.69 -15.29 12.58
CA CYS A 100 -10.28 -16.51 13.25
C CYS A 100 -11.50 -17.43 13.37
N ASN A 101 -11.64 -18.37 12.41
CA ASN A 101 -12.50 -19.52 12.63
C ASN A 101 -11.85 -20.35 13.73
N LYS A 102 -12.46 -20.38 14.92
CA LYS A 102 -12.03 -21.18 16.08
C LYS A 102 -12.15 -22.68 15.80
N GLN A 103 -11.43 -23.20 14.82
CA GLN A 103 -11.08 -24.62 14.76
C GLN A 103 -9.67 -24.73 15.34
N CYS A 104 -9.59 -24.62 16.66
CA CYS A 104 -8.36 -24.94 17.37
C CYS A 104 -8.04 -26.40 17.04
N TYR A 105 -6.93 -26.64 16.32
CA TYR A 105 -6.38 -27.97 16.17
C TYR A 105 -6.07 -28.48 17.58
N LYS A 106 -6.92 -29.37 18.11
CA LYS A 106 -6.60 -30.09 19.34
C LYS A 106 -5.40 -30.98 19.01
N SER A 107 -4.26 -30.71 19.61
CA SER A 107 -3.19 -31.69 19.70
C SER A 107 -3.74 -32.91 20.43
N SER A 108 -3.88 -34.01 19.71
CA SER A 108 -4.06 -35.38 20.24
C SER A 108 -2.92 -35.76 21.16
#